data_AF-A0AAV4MXA0-F1
#
_entry.id   AF-A0AAV4MXA0-F1
#
_cell.length_a   1.000
_cell.length_b   1.000
_cell.length_c   1.000
_cell.angle_alpha   90.00
_cell.angle_beta   90.00
_cell.angle_gamma   90.00
#
_symmetry.space_group_name_H-M   'P 1'
#
loop_
_entity.id
_entity.type
_entity.pdbx_description
1 polymer ?
#
loop_
_entity_poly.entity_id
_entity_poly.type
_entity_poly.pdbx_seq_one_letter_code
_entity_poly.pdbx_strand_id
1 'polypeptide(L)'
;MEVNDRIQNSSVYAISQIGYSKTSCSKITWISILTGALIGCCYQIYGFIDQYFKYPVIVDLLIEQPENITFPAVTICNLNRMKSEYEPCVYNIDALKKCHFGRTCWSFRWISFVIRTTKHSHMQNSF
;
A
#
# COMPACT_ATOMS: atom_id res chain seq x y z
N MET A 1 23.02 14.74 59.32
CA MET A 1 24.25 14.26 58.64
C MET A 1 23.99 13.08 57.70
N GLU A 2 22.84 12.40 57.79
CA GLU A 2 22.54 11.18 57.02
C GLU A 2 22.27 11.40 55.51
N VAL A 3 21.75 12.56 55.11
CA VAL A 3 21.37 12.83 53.71
C VAL A 3 22.59 13.04 52.81
N ASN A 4 23.65 13.69 53.30
CA ASN A 4 24.86 13.91 52.51
C ASN A 4 25.62 12.62 52.20
N ASP A 5 25.60 11.65 53.12
CA ASP A 5 26.24 10.34 52.95
C ASP A 5 25.57 9.53 51.82
N ARG A 6 24.24 9.56 51.75
CA ARG A 6 23.48 8.94 50.65
C ARG A 6 23.73 9.61 49.29
N ILE A 7 23.88 10.94 49.28
CA ILE A 7 24.16 11.72 48.07
C ILE A 7 25.57 11.40 47.53
N GLN A 8 26.56 11.22 48.42
CA GLN A 8 27.92 10.89 48.03
C GLN A 8 28.06 9.49 47.42
N ASN A 9 27.26 8.52 47.87
CA ASN A 9 27.25 7.14 47.36
C ASN A 9 26.36 6.93 46.11
N SER A 10 25.93 8.01 45.46
CA SER A 10 25.12 7.91 44.25
C SER A 10 25.97 7.60 43.01
N SER A 11 25.48 6.72 42.15
CA SER A 11 26.10 6.36 40.86
C SER A 11 26.10 7.53 39.85
N VAL A 12 25.28 8.55 40.10
CA VAL A 12 25.26 9.77 39.28
C VAL A 12 26.36 10.72 39.74
N TYR A 13 27.39 10.86 38.89
CA TYR A 13 28.58 11.67 39.15
C TYR A 13 28.29 13.12 39.59
N ALA A 14 27.29 13.76 38.99
CA ALA A 14 26.93 15.13 39.37
C ALA A 14 26.29 15.20 40.78
N ILE A 15 25.61 14.15 41.23
CA ILE A 15 24.97 14.08 42.55
C ILE A 15 26.04 13.92 43.65
N SER A 16 27.02 13.05 43.45
CA SER A 16 28.10 12.85 44.42
C SER A 16 28.92 14.12 44.66
N GLN A 17 29.14 14.92 43.60
CA GLN A 17 29.91 16.16 43.67
C GLN A 17 29.17 17.31 44.38
N ILE A 18 27.83 17.31 44.37
CA ILE A 18 27.00 18.25 45.14
C ILE A 18 27.15 17.99 46.65
N GLY A 19 27.26 16.71 47.04
CA GLY A 19 27.46 16.30 48.44
C GLY A 19 28.86 16.63 48.98
N TYR A 20 29.88 16.69 48.13
CA TYR A 20 31.26 16.99 48.53
C TYR A 20 31.58 18.49 48.59
N SER A 21 30.92 19.30 47.77
CA SER A 21 31.23 20.73 47.64
C SER A 21 30.78 21.55 48.85
N LYS A 22 31.68 22.32 49.46
CA LYS A 22 31.38 23.19 50.61
C LYS A 22 30.85 24.58 50.21
N THR A 23 31.21 25.06 49.02
CA THR A 23 30.87 26.40 48.52
C THR A 23 29.57 26.41 47.74
N SER A 24 28.67 27.36 48.02
CA SER A 24 27.35 27.45 47.37
C SER A 24 27.42 27.62 45.85
N CYS A 25 28.41 28.37 45.33
CA CYS A 25 28.56 28.54 43.88
C CYS A 25 28.88 27.24 43.13
N SER A 26 29.75 26.39 43.69
CA SER A 26 30.11 25.13 43.03
C SER A 26 28.92 24.17 43.00
N LYS A 27 28.09 24.15 44.06
CA LYS A 27 26.84 23.38 44.07
C LYS A 27 25.89 23.81 42.95
N ILE A 28 25.74 25.11 42.72
CA ILE A 28 24.87 25.64 41.66
C ILE A 28 25.35 25.17 40.28
N THR A 29 26.66 25.15 40.03
CA THR A 29 27.23 24.65 38.77
C THR A 29 26.91 23.18 38.54
N TRP A 30 27.04 22.32 39.56
CA TRP A 30 26.72 20.90 39.41
C TRP A 30 25.22 20.64 39.25
N ILE A 31 24.38 21.42 39.93
CA ILE A 31 22.92 21.37 39.75
C ILE A 31 22.54 21.82 38.35
N SER A 32 23.15 22.89 37.80
CA SER A 32 22.84 23.35 36.45
C SER A 32 23.25 22.31 35.39
N ILE A 33 24.40 21.66 35.57
CA ILE A 33 24.87 20.58 34.68
C ILE A 33 23.88 19.40 34.73
N LEU A 34 23.50 18.95 35.92
CA LEU A 34 22.53 17.86 36.09
C LEU A 34 21.18 18.20 35.47
N THR A 35 20.73 19.46 35.64
CA THR A 35 19.46 19.94 35.08
C THR A 35 19.52 20.01 33.55
N GLY A 36 20.62 20.53 32.98
CA GLY A 36 20.83 20.55 31.54
C GLY A 36 20.89 19.15 30.93
N ALA A 37 21.54 18.20 31.60
CA ALA A 37 21.59 16.81 31.18
C ALA A 37 20.21 16.15 31.18
N LEU A 38 19.39 16.39 32.21
CA LEU A 38 18.00 15.89 32.27
C LEU A 38 17.14 16.46 31.15
N ILE A 39 17.20 17.78 30.91
CA ILE A 39 16.46 18.43 29.82
C ILE A 39 16.89 17.87 28.46
N GLY A 40 18.20 17.76 28.22
CA GLY A 40 18.73 17.18 26.99
C GLY A 40 18.31 15.73 26.77
N CYS A 41 18.32 14.92 27.83
CA CYS A 41 17.87 13.53 27.80
C CYS A 41 16.38 13.44 27.44
N CYS A 42 15.51 14.22 28.11
CA CYS A 42 14.09 14.29 27.80
C CYS A 42 13.84 14.72 26.34
N TYR A 43 14.59 15.71 25.85
CA TYR A 43 14.47 16.19 24.47
C TYR A 43 14.84 15.10 23.45
N GLN A 44 15.94 14.37 23.68
CA GLN A 44 16.32 13.26 22.82
C GLN A 44 15.29 12.13 22.85
N ILE A 45 14.84 11.73 24.04
CA ILE A 45 13.82 10.69 24.21
C ILE A 45 12.55 11.07 23.44
N TYR A 46 12.10 12.32 23.55
CA TYR A 46 10.95 12.80 22.80
C TYR A 46 11.15 12.67 21.28
N GLY A 47 12.32 13.06 20.76
CA GLY A 47 12.65 12.91 19.35
C GLY A 47 12.64 11.45 18.88
N PHE A 48 13.20 10.53 19.68
CA PHE A 48 13.15 9.09 19.37
C PHE A 48 11.74 8.53 19.40
N ILE A 49 10.92 8.94 20.36
CA ILE A 49 9.52 8.51 20.47
C ILE A 49 8.70 9.01 19.28
N ASP A 50 8.84 10.28 18.90
CA ASP A 50 8.18 10.85 17.72
C ASP A 50 8.57 10.10 16.44
N GLN A 51 9.87 9.80 16.28
CA GLN A 51 10.34 9.01 15.14
C GLN A 51 9.84 7.57 15.16
N TYR A 52 9.74 6.95 16.34
CA TYR A 52 9.19 5.60 16.50
C TYR A 52 7.72 5.53 16.10
N PHE A 53 6.89 6.50 16.53
CA PHE A 53 5.47 6.55 16.20
C PHE A 53 5.17 6.92 14.75
N LYS A 54 6.16 7.42 13.99
CA LYS A 54 6.04 7.61 12.54
C LYS A 54 6.11 6.29 11.75
N TYR A 55 6.45 5.17 12.41
CA TYR A 55 6.61 3.84 11.80
C TYR A 55 7.33 3.89 10.44
N PRO A 56 8.54 4.49 10.36
CA PRO A 56 9.27 4.55 9.11
C PRO A 56 9.63 3.12 8.67
N VAL A 57 9.15 2.72 7.49
CA VAL A 57 9.53 1.45 6.88
C VAL A 57 10.77 1.69 6.03
N ILE A 58 11.88 1.01 6.38
CA ILE A 58 13.10 0.99 5.56
C ILE A 58 12.94 -0.17 4.58
N VAL A 59 13.01 0.12 3.29
CA VAL A 59 12.96 -0.89 2.22
C VAL A 59 14.35 -1.09 1.65
N ASP A 60 14.87 -2.30 1.78
CA ASP A 60 16.14 -2.69 1.17
C ASP A 60 15.86 -3.35 -0.19
N LEU A 61 16.33 -2.71 -1.26
CA LEU A 61 16.20 -3.23 -2.62
C LEU A 61 17.44 -4.04 -2.98
N LEU A 62 17.29 -5.36 -2.99
CA LEU A 62 18.33 -6.28 -3.44
C LEU A 62 17.96 -6.84 -4.82
N ILE A 63 18.91 -6.74 -5.76
CA ILE A 63 18.75 -7.28 -7.11
C ILE A 63 19.31 -8.70 -7.11
N GLU A 64 18.41 -9.67 -7.01
CA GLU A 64 18.75 -11.09 -7.16
C GLU A 64 18.63 -11.49 -8.63
N GLN A 65 19.59 -12.28 -9.13
CA GLN A 65 19.55 -12.90 -10.46
C GLN A 65 19.24 -14.39 -10.31
N PRO A 66 17.97 -14.79 -10.14
CA PRO A 66 17.62 -16.19 -9.99
C PRO A 66 17.87 -16.98 -11.29
N GLU A 67 18.38 -18.20 -11.15
CA GLU A 67 18.63 -19.13 -12.28
C GLU A 67 17.33 -19.49 -13.04
N ASN A 68 16.19 -19.51 -12.33
CA ASN A 68 14.88 -19.79 -12.90
C ASN A 68 13.87 -18.71 -12.50
N ILE A 69 13.26 -18.07 -13.51
CA ILE A 69 12.18 -17.09 -13.33
C ILE A 69 10.86 -17.67 -13.86
N THR A 70 9.77 -17.53 -13.09
CA THR A 70 8.43 -17.91 -13.56
C THR A 70 7.93 -16.86 -14.56
N PHE A 71 7.59 -17.29 -15.77
CA PHE A 71 7.03 -16.39 -16.78
C PHE A 71 5.69 -15.82 -16.30
N PRO A 72 5.50 -14.49 -16.30
CA PRO A 72 4.27 -13.87 -15.82
C PRO A 72 3.11 -14.12 -16.78
N ALA A 73 1.88 -14.05 -16.27
CA ALA A 73 0.70 -14.07 -17.13
C ALA A 73 0.65 -12.81 -17.98
N VAL A 74 0.77 -12.96 -19.31
CA VAL A 74 0.62 -11.85 -20.26
C VAL A 74 -0.84 -11.78 -20.70
N THR A 75 -1.50 -10.66 -20.41
CA THR A 75 -2.86 -10.40 -20.89
C THR A 75 -2.78 -9.44 -22.08
N ILE A 76 -3.20 -9.89 -23.26
CA ILE A 76 -3.25 -9.08 -24.47
C ILE A 76 -4.69 -8.65 -24.69
N CYS A 77 -4.91 -7.33 -24.68
CA CYS A 77 -6.21 -6.74 -25.00
C CYS A 77 -6.15 -6.01 -26.33
N ASN A 78 -7.16 -6.21 -27.17
CA ASN A 78 -7.38 -5.35 -28.33
C ASN A 78 -7.78 -3.95 -27.83
N LEU A 79 -7.14 -2.91 -28.35
CA LEU A 79 -7.47 -1.51 -28.03
C LEU A 79 -8.84 -1.10 -28.58
N ASN A 80 -9.30 -1.83 -29.61
CA ASN A 80 -10.68 -1.73 -30.03
C ASN A 80 -11.55 -2.29 -28.91
N ARG A 81 -12.12 -1.38 -28.12
CA ARG A 81 -13.16 -1.67 -27.10
C ARG A 81 -14.29 -2.51 -27.69
N MET A 82 -14.43 -2.41 -29.00
CA MET A 82 -15.65 -2.65 -29.69
C MET A 82 -15.30 -3.00 -31.18
N LYS A 83 -15.71 -4.18 -31.68
CA LYS A 83 -15.89 -4.57 -33.12
C LYS A 83 -16.91 -3.74 -33.93
N SER A 84 -16.49 -3.20 -35.07
CA SER A 84 -17.34 -2.37 -35.97
C SER A 84 -18.80 -2.83 -36.18
N GLU A 85 -19.08 -4.14 -36.22
CA GLU A 85 -20.43 -4.71 -36.32
C GLU A 85 -21.48 -4.16 -35.32
N TYR A 86 -21.11 -3.85 -34.06
CA TYR A 86 -22.08 -3.29 -33.10
C TYR A 86 -21.96 -1.75 -32.94
N GLU A 87 -21.11 -1.05 -33.70
CA GLU A 87 -21.13 0.42 -33.83
C GLU A 87 -22.56 0.98 -33.99
N PRO A 88 -23.40 0.48 -34.92
CA PRO A 88 -24.76 0.98 -35.08
C PRO A 88 -25.64 0.75 -33.86
N CYS A 89 -25.34 -0.23 -33.00
CA CYS A 89 -26.11 -0.51 -31.79
C CYS A 89 -25.94 0.56 -30.69
N VAL A 90 -24.87 1.35 -30.74
CA VAL A 90 -24.58 2.41 -29.75
C VAL A 90 -25.23 3.73 -30.16
N TYR A 91 -25.22 4.05 -31.45
CA TYR A 91 -25.71 5.33 -31.96
C TYR A 91 -27.19 5.30 -32.39
N ASN A 92 -27.74 4.13 -32.70
CA ASN A 92 -29.09 4.00 -33.23
C ASN A 92 -29.98 3.15 -32.30
N ILE A 93 -30.93 3.82 -31.63
CA ILE A 93 -31.88 3.18 -30.70
C ILE A 93 -32.80 2.17 -31.44
N ASP A 94 -33.11 2.39 -32.73
CA ASP A 94 -33.88 1.44 -33.53
C ASP A 94 -33.05 0.20 -33.93
N ALA A 95 -31.74 0.37 -34.10
CA ALA A 95 -30.80 -0.73 -34.33
C ALA A 95 -30.62 -1.61 -33.08
N LEU A 96 -30.89 -1.08 -31.88
CA LEU A 96 -30.87 -1.84 -30.62
C LEU A 96 -31.75 -3.10 -30.68
N LYS A 97 -32.90 -3.01 -31.38
CA LYS A 97 -33.82 -4.15 -31.57
C LYS A 97 -33.19 -5.29 -32.38
N LYS A 98 -32.31 -4.98 -33.34
CA LYS A 98 -31.57 -5.98 -34.13
C LYS A 98 -30.43 -6.61 -33.32
N CYS A 99 -29.74 -5.81 -32.51
CA CYS A 99 -28.60 -6.27 -31.70
C CYS A 99 -29.02 -7.13 -30.49
N HIS A 100 -30.27 -7.05 -30.06
CA HIS A 100 -30.83 -7.87 -28.99
C HIS A 100 -31.16 -9.32 -29.41
N PHE A 101 -30.94 -9.71 -30.66
CA PHE A 101 -31.22 -11.05 -31.21
C PHE A 101 -30.15 -12.10 -30.87
N GLY A 102 -29.62 -12.04 -29.65
CA GLY A 102 -28.81 -13.10 -29.03
C GLY A 102 -29.52 -13.78 -27.85
N ARG A 103 -30.63 -13.21 -27.34
CA ARG A 103 -31.43 -13.80 -26.24
C ARG A 103 -32.63 -14.62 -26.72
N THR A 104 -32.51 -15.36 -27.83
CA THR A 104 -33.40 -16.52 -28.01
C THR A 104 -32.76 -17.68 -27.26
N CYS A 105 -33.17 -17.85 -25.99
CA CYS A 105 -33.00 -19.11 -25.29
C CYS A 105 -33.59 -20.19 -26.21
N TRP A 106 -32.76 -21.09 -26.72
CA TRP A 106 -33.20 -22.24 -27.51
C TRP A 106 -34.04 -23.15 -26.61
N SER A 107 -35.32 -22.81 -26.43
CA SER A 107 -36.27 -23.72 -25.79
C SER A 107 -37.27 -24.30 -26.81
N PHE A 108 -37.53 -23.64 -27.95
CA PHE A 108 -38.51 -24.16 -28.93
C PHE A 108 -38.18 -23.83 -30.40
N ARG A 109 -37.00 -24.23 -30.92
CA ARG A 109 -36.64 -24.04 -32.34
C ARG A 109 -36.53 -25.32 -33.18
N TRP A 110 -37.01 -26.46 -32.68
CA TRP A 110 -37.06 -27.69 -33.48
C TRP A 110 -38.30 -27.78 -34.37
N ILE A 111 -39.44 -27.19 -33.96
CA ILE A 111 -40.72 -27.38 -34.66
C ILE A 111 -40.82 -26.54 -35.96
N SER A 112 -40.21 -25.35 -36.01
CA SER A 112 -40.28 -24.49 -37.22
C SER A 112 -39.15 -24.73 -38.22
N PHE A 113 -38.08 -25.46 -37.86
CA PHE A 113 -36.95 -25.71 -38.75
C PHE A 113 -37.31 -26.70 -39.87
N VAL A 114 -38.17 -27.68 -39.58
CA VAL A 114 -38.61 -28.69 -40.56
C VAL A 114 -39.39 -28.08 -41.74
N ILE A 115 -40.08 -26.95 -41.54
CA ILE A 115 -40.95 -26.36 -42.58
C ILE A 115 -40.16 -25.41 -43.51
N ARG A 116 -39.01 -24.87 -43.09
CA ARG A 116 -38.27 -23.84 -43.85
C ARG A 116 -37.11 -24.38 -44.71
N THR A 117 -36.79 -25.67 -44.65
CA THR A 117 -35.66 -26.26 -45.40
C THR A 117 -35.95 -26.53 -46.88
N THR A 118 -37.19 -26.38 -47.37
CA THR A 118 -37.54 -26.67 -48.78
C THR A 118 -37.47 -25.48 -49.73
N LYS A 119 -37.15 -24.28 -49.25
CA LYS A 119 -37.04 -23.10 -50.12
C LYS A 119 -35.72 -22.40 -49.86
N HIS A 120 -34.88 -22.33 -50.89
CA HIS A 120 -33.63 -21.57 -50.99
C HIS A 120 -32.32 -22.35 -50.79
N SER A 121 -32.21 -23.52 -51.43
CA SER A 121 -30.95 -23.99 -51.99
C SER A 121 -30.43 -22.99 -53.02
N HIS A 122 -29.63 -22.01 -52.63
CA HIS A 122 -28.60 -21.39 -53.50
C HIS A 122 -27.70 -20.46 -52.68
N MET A 123 -26.39 -20.67 -52.85
CA MET A 123 -25.24 -19.84 -52.47
C MET A 123 -24.78 -19.83 -51.01
N GLN A 124 -23.86 -20.75 -50.70
CA GLN A 124 -22.61 -20.38 -50.03
C GLN A 124 -21.45 -20.99 -50.80
N ASN A 125 -20.67 -20.13 -51.45
CA ASN A 125 -19.26 -20.30 -51.80
C ASN A 125 -18.59 -18.94 -51.57
N SER A 126 -17.27 -18.94 -51.39
CA SER A 126 -16.36 -17.84 -51.01
C SER A 126 -15.93 -17.90 -49.53
N PHE A 127 -14.81 -18.48 -49.10
CA PHE A 127 -13.49 -18.80 -49.71
C PHE A 127 -13.39 -18.92 -51.23
#